data_AF-A0A932T649-F1
#
_entry.id   AF-A0A932T649-F1
#
_cell.length_a   1.000
_cell.length_b   1.000
_cell.length_c   1.000
_cell.angle_alpha   90.00
_cell.angle_beta   90.00
_cell.angle_gamma   90.00
#
_symmetry.space_group_name_H-M   'P 1'
#
loop_
_entity.id
_entity.type
_entity.pdbx_description
1 polymer ?
#
loop_
_entity_poly.entity_id
_entity_poly.type
_entity_poly.pdbx_seq_one_letter_code
_entity_poly.pdbx_strand_id
1 'polypeptide(L)'
;RLVRTATDNEEGKFVADTIKEQKLRNHYLNSDFAILYRTNAQSRAYEESLRRMNIAYRIYGGLSFYQRKEVKDYVAYLRVVVNPNDEEALKRIINYPTRGIGKTTVDRAILAANDNNITLWQVFEQASLFGFKSGTLEAISDFVTMIKMFQSELGKKNAYDIAVIVGKSTTLVKELFNDKTTEGLARYENVQELLNSVKAFIETPMNEEDGEVGDKDLGTYLQQITLLTDPENDKEDADSVKLMTIHAAKGLEFNCVFVGGMEETLFPSAMSINTREELEEERRLFYVAITRAKKNLWLTYTGARYRFGQLQQNDPSRFIEEMPADYIDRSFAGGGIRNQTGAGATRQFGNGNPLWGGNEKRGEAPSIKREPKPAYLAPTRPQTKEHTPSADFTPSDTSNLQAGQKVEHQKFGFGEVLKMEGAAHNPIATVVFEQNGEKKIMLNYAKLRIL
;
A
#
# COMPACT_ATOMS: atom_id res chain seq x y z
N ARG A 1 21.49 1.79 15.07
CA ARG A 1 21.35 0.39 14.57
C ARG A 1 21.15 0.43 13.06
N LEU A 2 21.80 -0.46 12.32
CA LEU A 2 21.63 -0.60 10.87
C LEU A 2 20.87 -1.90 10.57
N VAL A 3 19.84 -1.81 9.74
CA VAL A 3 18.94 -2.92 9.43
C VAL A 3 18.79 -3.06 7.93
N ARG A 4 18.87 -4.30 7.45
CA ARG A 4 18.65 -4.67 6.06
C ARG A 4 17.35 -5.47 5.96
N THR A 5 16.44 -5.05 5.10
CA THR A 5 15.23 -5.81 4.76
C THR A 5 15.26 -6.26 3.31
N ALA A 6 14.48 -7.27 2.93
CA ALA A 6 14.46 -7.73 1.55
C ALA A 6 13.67 -6.78 0.65
N THR A 7 12.55 -6.26 1.15
CA THR A 7 11.64 -5.35 0.43
C THR A 7 11.29 -4.11 1.26
N ASP A 8 10.70 -3.11 0.59
CA ASP A 8 10.14 -1.90 1.17
C ASP A 8 8.93 -2.16 2.06
N ASN A 9 8.09 -3.14 1.73
CA ASN A 9 7.00 -3.57 2.62
C ASN A 9 7.54 -4.21 3.90
N GLU A 10 8.62 -5.00 3.80
CA GLU A 10 9.31 -5.53 4.99
C GLU A 10 9.99 -4.44 5.81
N GLU A 11 10.50 -3.39 5.15
CA GLU A 11 11.03 -2.19 5.84
C GLU A 11 9.94 -1.53 6.69
N GLY A 12 8.77 -1.27 6.09
CA GLY A 12 7.61 -0.73 6.81
C GLY A 12 7.18 -1.62 7.98
N LYS A 13 7.10 -2.93 7.76
CA LYS A 13 6.72 -3.92 8.78
C LYS A 13 7.73 -3.94 9.92
N PHE A 14 9.03 -3.97 9.62
CA PHE A 14 10.10 -3.96 10.61
C PHE A 14 10.02 -2.70 11.49
N VAL A 15 9.78 -1.53 10.89
CA VAL A 15 9.63 -0.28 11.65
C VAL A 15 8.43 -0.35 12.59
N ALA A 16 7.27 -0.80 12.10
CA ALA A 16 6.07 -0.93 12.92
C ALA A 16 6.23 -1.95 14.07
N ASP A 17 6.84 -3.11 13.79
CA ASP A 17 7.16 -4.14 14.80
C ASP A 17 8.12 -3.58 15.87
N THR A 18 9.16 -2.84 15.44
CA THR A 18 10.14 -2.23 16.35
C THR A 18 9.51 -1.16 17.22
N ILE A 19 8.61 -0.32 16.66
CA ILE A 19 7.87 0.67 17.46
C ILE A 19 7.07 -0.06 18.54
N LYS A 20 6.32 -1.09 18.19
CA LYS A 20 5.54 -1.88 19.15
C LYS A 20 6.42 -2.52 20.23
N GLU A 21 7.56 -3.11 19.86
CA GLU A 21 8.52 -3.67 20.81
C GLU A 21 9.06 -2.59 21.77
N GLN A 22 9.45 -1.43 21.25
CA GLN A 22 9.98 -0.33 22.05
C GLN A 22 8.94 0.26 23.00
N LYS A 23 7.68 0.36 22.57
CA LYS A 23 6.56 0.74 23.44
C LYS A 23 6.38 -0.24 24.59
N LEU A 24 6.41 -1.55 24.31
CA LEU A 24 6.20 -2.58 25.32
C LEU A 24 7.35 -2.72 26.31
N ARG A 25 8.60 -2.62 25.84
CA ARG A 25 9.79 -2.84 26.69
C ARG A 25 10.25 -1.60 27.43
N ASN A 26 10.18 -0.43 26.79
CA ASN A 26 10.78 0.80 27.29
C ASN A 26 9.74 1.88 27.60
N HIS A 27 8.44 1.57 27.51
CA HIS A 27 7.33 2.47 27.83
C HIS A 27 7.34 3.80 27.05
N TYR A 28 7.86 3.79 25.82
CA TYR A 28 7.75 4.95 24.93
C TYR A 28 6.30 5.17 24.49
N LEU A 29 5.95 6.43 24.24
CA LEU A 29 4.68 6.85 23.66
C LEU A 29 4.79 6.90 22.12
N ASN A 30 3.68 6.87 21.38
CA ASN A 30 3.75 7.02 19.92
C ASN A 30 4.37 8.37 19.52
N SER A 31 4.11 9.43 20.29
CA SER A 31 4.65 10.78 20.08
C SER A 31 6.18 10.86 20.15
N ASP A 32 6.84 9.87 20.76
CA ASP A 32 8.29 9.78 20.90
C ASP A 32 8.99 9.28 19.63
N PHE A 33 8.23 8.71 18.68
CA PHE A 33 8.73 8.10 17.47
C PHE A 33 8.55 9.02 16.26
N ALA A 34 9.59 9.11 15.44
CA ALA A 34 9.54 9.73 14.12
C ALA A 34 10.12 8.80 13.05
N ILE A 35 9.47 8.79 11.88
CA ILE A 35 9.92 8.10 10.67
C ILE A 35 10.25 9.16 9.62
N LEU A 36 11.51 9.17 9.21
CA LEU A 36 12.08 10.11 8.25
C LEU A 36 12.38 9.39 6.94
N TYR A 37 11.95 9.97 5.83
CA TYR A 37 12.20 9.46 4.48
C TYR A 37 12.60 10.58 3.52
N ARG A 38 13.18 10.23 2.37
CA ARG A 38 13.68 11.21 1.39
C ARG A 38 12.60 11.72 0.46
N THR A 39 11.70 10.86 0.00
CA THR A 39 10.59 11.22 -0.91
C THR A 39 9.24 10.83 -0.33
N ASN A 40 8.20 11.57 -0.70
CA ASN A 40 6.84 11.35 -0.21
C ASN A 40 6.25 9.99 -0.66
N ALA A 41 6.73 9.41 -1.76
CA ALA A 41 6.28 8.10 -2.22
C ALA A 41 6.58 7.00 -1.19
N GLN A 42 7.69 7.12 -0.45
CA GLN A 42 8.07 6.15 0.58
C GLN A 42 7.09 6.07 1.75
N SER A 43 6.27 7.12 2.00
CA SER A 43 5.35 7.15 3.15
C SER A 43 4.38 5.98 3.14
N ARG A 44 3.96 5.53 1.95
CA ARG A 44 2.93 4.50 1.78
C ARG A 44 3.23 3.20 2.53
N ALA A 45 4.45 2.66 2.42
CA ALA A 45 4.80 1.38 3.05
C ALA A 45 4.76 1.49 4.59
N TYR A 46 5.16 2.64 5.13
CA TYR A 46 5.09 2.94 6.57
C TYR A 46 3.64 3.13 7.03
N GLU A 47 2.86 3.94 6.30
CA GLU A 47 1.44 4.18 6.60
C GLU A 47 0.66 2.86 6.67
N GLU A 48 0.82 2.00 5.67
CA GLU A 48 0.15 0.71 5.62
C GLU A 48 0.54 -0.21 6.78
N SER A 49 1.84 -0.28 7.10
CA SER A 49 2.34 -1.13 8.18
C SER A 49 1.87 -0.66 9.55
N LEU A 50 1.86 0.65 9.79
CA LEU A 50 1.35 1.25 11.03
C LEU A 50 -0.16 1.02 11.18
N ARG A 51 -0.94 1.20 10.10
CA ARG A 51 -2.39 0.93 10.11
C ARG A 51 -2.71 -0.53 10.40
N ARG A 52 -2.02 -1.47 9.75
CA ARG A 52 -2.19 -2.92 9.98
C ARG A 52 -1.96 -3.30 11.45
N MET A 53 -1.07 -2.59 12.15
CA MET A 53 -0.80 -2.80 13.58
C MET A 53 -1.63 -1.92 14.52
N ASN A 54 -2.58 -1.16 13.97
CA ASN A 54 -3.41 -0.20 14.70
C ASN A 54 -2.57 0.83 15.52
N ILE A 55 -1.47 1.29 14.92
CA ILE A 55 -0.61 2.33 15.49
C ILE A 55 -1.03 3.67 14.89
N ALA A 56 -1.51 4.58 15.75
CA ALA A 56 -1.84 5.94 15.35
C ALA A 56 -0.60 6.67 14.82
N TYR A 57 -0.75 7.36 13.71
CA TYR A 57 0.32 8.11 13.06
C TYR A 57 -0.21 9.42 12.49
N ARG A 58 0.71 10.35 12.18
CA ARG A 58 0.40 11.65 11.57
C ARG A 58 1.48 12.04 10.58
N ILE A 59 1.09 12.59 9.45
CA ILE A 59 2.01 13.05 8.42
C ILE A 59 2.24 14.55 8.57
N TYR A 60 3.51 14.96 8.63
CA TYR A 60 3.93 16.35 8.70
C TYR A 60 4.46 16.82 7.34
N GLY A 61 4.01 18.01 6.93
CA GLY A 61 4.48 18.64 5.68
C GLY A 61 3.95 17.96 4.41
N GLY A 62 2.82 17.24 4.48
CA GLY A 62 2.20 16.59 3.34
C GLY A 62 0.82 16.00 3.66
N LEU A 63 0.15 15.50 2.63
CA LEU A 63 -1.12 14.76 2.76
C LEU A 63 -0.84 13.26 2.90
N SER A 64 -1.76 12.52 3.53
CA SER A 64 -1.76 11.04 3.47
C SER A 64 -1.70 10.56 2.04
N PHE A 65 -1.01 9.44 1.81
CA PHE A 65 -0.78 8.90 0.48
C PHE A 65 -2.06 8.84 -0.37
N TYR A 66 -3.15 8.29 0.17
CA TYR A 66 -4.44 8.19 -0.51
C TYR A 66 -5.21 9.50 -0.62
N GLN A 67 -4.77 10.55 0.07
CA GLN A 67 -5.38 11.87 -0.01
C GLN A 67 -4.78 12.76 -1.12
N ARG A 68 -3.63 12.36 -1.68
CA ARG A 68 -2.96 13.09 -2.76
C ARG A 68 -3.83 13.14 -4.01
N LYS A 69 -3.75 14.24 -4.76
CA LYS A 69 -4.66 14.52 -5.88
C LYS A 69 -4.63 13.40 -6.93
N GLU A 70 -3.44 13.08 -7.41
CA GLU A 70 -3.18 12.06 -8.43
C GLU A 70 -3.60 10.65 -7.98
N VAL A 71 -3.40 10.33 -6.69
CA VAL A 71 -3.83 9.04 -6.12
C VAL A 71 -5.36 8.99 -6.04
N LYS A 72 -6.01 10.05 -5.55
CA LYS A 72 -7.48 10.14 -5.52
C LYS A 72 -8.09 10.08 -6.92
N ASP A 73 -7.50 10.75 -7.89
CA ASP A 73 -7.97 10.77 -9.28
C ASP A 73 -7.89 9.35 -9.87
N TYR A 74 -6.78 8.65 -9.64
CA TYR A 74 -6.60 7.27 -10.09
C TYR A 74 -7.54 6.28 -9.40
N VAL A 75 -7.68 6.38 -8.07
CA VAL A 75 -8.60 5.54 -7.29
C VAL A 75 -10.05 5.80 -7.71
N ALA A 76 -10.42 7.03 -8.06
CA ALA A 76 -11.74 7.34 -8.58
C ALA A 76 -12.03 6.63 -9.92
N TYR A 77 -11.04 6.51 -10.82
CA TYR A 77 -11.20 5.68 -12.02
C TYR A 77 -11.47 4.22 -11.67
N LEU A 78 -10.68 3.65 -10.76
CA LEU A 78 -10.86 2.27 -10.32
C LEU A 78 -12.24 2.06 -9.66
N ARG A 79 -12.71 3.02 -8.86
CA ARG A 79 -14.05 3.01 -8.24
C ARG A 79 -15.17 3.02 -9.27
N VAL A 80 -15.11 3.90 -10.27
CA VAL A 80 -16.14 3.97 -11.34
C VAL A 80 -16.16 2.71 -12.20
N VAL A 81 -15.00 2.08 -12.43
CA VAL A 81 -14.95 0.80 -13.15
C VAL A 81 -15.69 -0.30 -12.39
N VAL A 82 -15.48 -0.42 -11.07
CA VAL A 82 -16.18 -1.42 -10.25
C VAL A 82 -17.64 -1.06 -10.00
N ASN A 83 -17.93 0.21 -9.72
CA ASN A 83 -19.26 0.74 -9.44
C ASN A 83 -19.50 2.07 -10.18
N PRO A 84 -20.15 2.05 -11.36
CA PRO A 84 -20.45 3.26 -12.11
C PRO A 84 -21.44 4.22 -11.43
N ASN A 85 -22.20 3.73 -10.45
CA ASN A 85 -23.17 4.55 -9.71
C ASN A 85 -22.51 5.45 -8.65
N ASP A 86 -21.19 5.38 -8.51
CA ASP A 86 -20.41 6.27 -7.64
C ASP A 86 -20.30 7.69 -8.23
N GLU A 87 -21.29 8.54 -7.90
CA GLU A 87 -21.37 9.89 -8.44
C GLU A 87 -20.17 10.79 -8.11
N GLU A 88 -19.60 10.67 -6.91
CA GLU A 88 -18.46 11.51 -6.51
C GLU A 88 -17.21 11.15 -7.31
N ALA A 89 -16.93 9.84 -7.45
CA ALA A 89 -15.82 9.37 -8.26
C ALA A 89 -16.00 9.76 -9.74
N LEU A 90 -17.22 9.64 -10.26
CA LEU A 90 -17.56 10.02 -11.63
C LEU A 90 -17.37 11.52 -11.90
N LYS A 91 -17.90 12.39 -11.01
CA LYS A 91 -17.72 13.85 -11.10
C LYS A 91 -16.25 14.26 -11.05
N ARG A 92 -15.41 13.50 -10.34
CA ARG A 92 -13.98 13.76 -10.21
C ARG A 92 -13.20 13.47 -11.49
N ILE A 93 -13.50 12.36 -12.18
CA ILE A 93 -12.69 11.88 -13.31
C ILE A 93 -13.22 12.30 -14.70
N ILE A 94 -14.48 12.72 -14.80
CA ILE A 94 -15.15 12.98 -16.09
C ILE A 94 -14.35 13.94 -16.99
N ASN A 95 -13.73 14.97 -16.40
CA ASN A 95 -12.94 15.97 -17.13
C ASN A 95 -11.44 15.95 -16.75
N TYR A 96 -10.94 14.87 -16.16
CA TYR A 96 -9.52 14.71 -15.87
C TYR A 96 -9.00 13.38 -16.40
N PRO A 97 -8.09 13.32 -17.40
CA PRO A 97 -7.55 14.43 -18.19
C PRO A 97 -8.59 15.28 -18.92
N THR A 98 -8.22 16.46 -19.40
CA THR A 98 -9.15 17.42 -20.00
C THR A 98 -9.83 16.84 -21.24
N ARG A 99 -11.16 16.70 -21.21
CA ARG A 99 -11.99 16.15 -22.29
C ARG A 99 -12.97 17.15 -22.90
N GLY A 100 -12.89 18.41 -22.48
CA GLY A 100 -13.84 19.45 -22.91
C GLY A 100 -15.21 19.33 -22.26
N ILE A 101 -15.34 18.56 -21.17
CA ILE A 101 -16.58 18.42 -20.40
C ILE A 101 -16.56 19.46 -19.28
N GLY A 102 -17.13 20.64 -19.56
CA GLY A 102 -17.17 21.76 -18.62
C GLY A 102 -18.13 21.53 -17.44
N LYS A 103 -17.94 22.31 -16.38
CA LYS A 103 -18.78 22.27 -15.16
C LYS A 103 -20.28 22.42 -15.47
N THR A 104 -20.65 23.34 -16.39
CA THR A 104 -22.04 23.55 -16.80
C THR A 104 -22.67 22.31 -17.45
N THR A 105 -21.88 21.49 -18.15
CA THR A 105 -22.38 20.24 -18.74
C THR A 105 -22.65 19.22 -17.65
N VAL A 106 -21.74 19.10 -16.67
CA VAL A 106 -21.90 18.20 -15.54
C VAL A 106 -23.11 18.60 -14.70
N ASP A 107 -23.27 19.89 -14.41
CA ASP A 107 -24.44 20.40 -13.67
C ASP A 107 -25.76 20.12 -14.41
N ARG A 108 -25.78 20.28 -15.74
CA ARG A 108 -26.95 19.90 -16.57
C ARG A 108 -27.24 18.40 -16.54
N ALA A 109 -26.20 17.57 -16.54
CA ALA A 109 -26.37 16.12 -16.44
C ALA A 109 -26.94 15.70 -15.07
N ILE A 110 -26.52 16.36 -13.98
CA ILE A 110 -27.07 16.14 -12.64
C ILE A 110 -28.54 16.56 -12.56
N LEU A 111 -28.90 17.70 -13.15
CA LEU A 111 -30.30 18.13 -13.21
C LEU A 111 -31.16 17.12 -14.01
N ALA A 112 -30.67 16.69 -15.17
CA ALA A 112 -31.36 15.68 -15.97
C ALA A 112 -31.51 14.33 -15.24
N ALA A 113 -30.51 13.92 -14.45
CA ALA A 113 -30.56 12.73 -13.61
C ALA A 113 -31.70 12.84 -12.58
N ASN A 114 -31.78 13.98 -11.88
CA ASN A 114 -32.81 14.24 -10.88
C ASN A 114 -34.21 14.34 -11.49
N ASP A 115 -34.37 15.03 -12.63
CA ASP A 115 -35.66 15.22 -13.30
C ASP A 115 -36.26 13.89 -13.78
N ASN A 116 -35.41 12.93 -14.16
CA ASN A 116 -35.81 11.62 -14.69
C ASN A 116 -35.70 10.49 -13.66
N ASN A 117 -35.27 10.77 -12.42
CA ASN A 117 -34.99 9.77 -11.37
C ASN A 117 -34.06 8.62 -11.85
N ILE A 118 -33.01 8.97 -12.59
CA ILE A 118 -31.99 8.03 -13.08
C ILE A 118 -30.61 8.39 -12.54
N THR A 119 -29.66 7.46 -12.57
CA THR A 119 -28.30 7.74 -12.08
C THR A 119 -27.54 8.62 -13.07
N LEU A 120 -26.55 9.38 -12.56
CA LEU A 120 -25.67 10.20 -13.41
C LEU A 120 -24.97 9.36 -14.51
N TRP A 121 -24.66 8.10 -14.22
CA TRP A 121 -24.12 7.16 -15.20
C TRP A 121 -25.10 6.88 -16.34
N GLN A 122 -26.37 6.62 -16.02
CA GLN A 122 -27.42 6.37 -17.02
C GLN A 122 -27.65 7.59 -17.93
N VAL A 123 -27.56 8.81 -17.39
CA VAL A 123 -27.59 10.04 -18.19
C VAL A 123 -26.45 10.07 -19.21
N PHE A 124 -25.25 9.67 -18.82
CA PHE A 124 -24.11 9.62 -19.75
C PHE A 124 -24.23 8.48 -20.77
N GLU A 125 -24.77 7.32 -20.39
CA GLU A 125 -25.06 6.24 -21.35
C GLU A 125 -26.07 6.68 -22.42
N GLN A 126 -27.02 7.53 -22.04
CA GLN A 126 -28.08 8.05 -22.91
C GLN A 126 -27.88 9.52 -23.26
N ALA A 127 -26.63 9.99 -23.31
CA ALA A 127 -26.30 11.41 -23.49
C ALA A 127 -26.96 12.04 -24.74
N SER A 128 -27.21 11.25 -25.79
CA SER A 128 -27.90 11.72 -27.00
C SER A 128 -29.33 12.20 -26.76
N LEU A 129 -30.03 11.69 -25.75
CA LEU A 129 -31.41 12.04 -25.43
C LEU A 129 -31.53 13.38 -24.68
N PHE A 130 -30.46 13.83 -24.03
CA PHE A 130 -30.47 15.01 -23.14
C PHE A 130 -29.99 16.30 -23.82
N GLY A 131 -29.81 16.30 -25.14
CA GLY A 131 -29.57 17.51 -25.93
C GLY A 131 -28.22 18.19 -25.65
N PHE A 132 -27.16 17.41 -25.37
CA PHE A 132 -25.80 17.94 -25.27
C PHE A 132 -25.27 18.41 -26.63
N LYS A 133 -24.33 19.37 -26.62
CA LYS A 133 -23.64 19.84 -27.85
C LYS A 133 -22.84 18.69 -28.48
N SER A 134 -22.71 18.69 -29.81
CA SER A 134 -22.05 17.61 -30.57
C SER A 134 -20.66 17.22 -30.04
N GLY A 135 -19.76 18.18 -29.85
CA GLY A 135 -18.41 17.90 -29.34
C GLY A 135 -18.38 17.39 -27.89
N THR A 136 -19.37 17.74 -27.07
CA THR A 136 -19.50 17.23 -25.71
C THR A 136 -20.10 15.83 -25.69
N LEU A 137 -21.03 15.54 -26.61
CA LEU A 137 -21.64 14.23 -26.78
C LEU A 137 -20.60 13.19 -27.20
N GLU A 138 -19.73 13.53 -28.16
CA GLU A 138 -18.61 12.67 -28.58
C GLU A 138 -17.67 12.36 -27.42
N ALA A 139 -17.24 13.39 -26.67
CA ALA A 139 -16.38 13.22 -25.49
C ALA A 139 -17.01 12.34 -24.40
N ILE A 140 -18.33 12.48 -24.14
CA ILE A 140 -19.06 11.63 -23.19
C ILE A 140 -19.15 10.18 -23.73
N SER A 141 -19.46 10.01 -25.02
CA SER A 141 -19.55 8.69 -25.66
C SER A 141 -18.23 7.93 -25.61
N ASP A 142 -17.12 8.61 -25.89
CA ASP A 142 -15.76 8.03 -25.80
C ASP A 142 -15.43 7.63 -24.36
N PHE A 143 -15.78 8.48 -23.38
CA PHE A 143 -15.58 8.18 -21.97
C PHE A 143 -16.40 6.96 -21.52
N VAL A 144 -17.69 6.91 -21.86
CA VAL A 144 -18.57 5.77 -21.53
C VAL A 144 -18.07 4.49 -22.17
N THR A 145 -17.65 4.54 -23.44
CA THR A 145 -17.09 3.38 -24.16
C THR A 145 -15.81 2.88 -23.50
N MET A 146 -14.93 3.80 -23.08
CA MET A 146 -13.69 3.47 -22.36
C MET A 146 -13.98 2.77 -21.03
N ILE A 147 -14.90 3.27 -20.22
CA ILE A 147 -15.27 2.64 -18.94
C ILE A 147 -15.91 1.27 -19.17
N LYS A 148 -16.83 1.15 -20.15
CA LYS A 148 -17.43 -0.15 -20.52
C LYS A 148 -16.39 -1.17 -20.97
N MET A 149 -15.35 -0.73 -21.69
CA MET A 149 -14.22 -1.59 -22.04
C MET A 149 -13.52 -2.13 -20.79
N PHE A 150 -13.22 -1.27 -19.81
CA PHE A 150 -12.62 -1.72 -18.55
C PHE A 150 -13.52 -2.68 -17.77
N GLN A 151 -14.84 -2.42 -17.74
CA GLN A 151 -15.81 -3.30 -17.09
C GLN A 151 -15.85 -4.69 -17.72
N SER A 152 -15.75 -4.78 -19.05
CA SER A 152 -15.72 -6.07 -19.76
C SER A 152 -14.48 -6.93 -19.43
N GLU A 153 -13.43 -6.31 -18.87
CA GLU A 153 -12.18 -6.96 -18.48
C GLU A 153 -12.13 -7.32 -16.98
N LEU A 154 -13.05 -6.80 -16.15
CA LEU A 154 -13.11 -7.09 -14.70
C LEU A 154 -13.20 -8.59 -14.39
N GLY A 155 -13.95 -9.34 -15.20
CA GLY A 155 -14.13 -10.79 -15.02
C GLY A 155 -13.02 -11.65 -15.62
N LYS A 156 -12.07 -11.05 -16.36
CA LYS A 156 -11.03 -11.79 -17.11
C LYS A 156 -9.62 -11.63 -16.55
N LYS A 157 -9.37 -10.55 -15.81
CA LYS A 157 -8.03 -10.12 -15.38
C LYS A 157 -7.99 -9.83 -13.89
N ASN A 158 -6.79 -9.87 -13.31
CA ASN A 158 -6.58 -9.50 -11.92
C ASN A 158 -6.63 -7.98 -11.72
N ALA A 159 -6.70 -7.53 -10.46
CA ALA A 159 -6.79 -6.11 -10.12
C ALA A 159 -5.62 -5.26 -10.69
N TYR A 160 -4.39 -5.81 -10.73
CA TYR A 160 -3.20 -5.09 -11.20
C TYR A 160 -3.26 -4.85 -12.71
N ASP A 161 -3.62 -5.88 -13.48
CA ASP A 161 -3.74 -5.78 -14.93
C ASP A 161 -4.83 -4.76 -15.32
N ILE A 162 -5.96 -4.76 -14.60
CA ILE A 162 -7.02 -3.77 -14.81
C ILE A 162 -6.51 -2.37 -14.48
N ALA A 163 -5.85 -2.19 -13.35
CA ALA A 163 -5.27 -0.89 -12.98
C ALA A 163 -4.29 -0.41 -14.06
N VAL A 164 -3.39 -1.26 -14.54
CA VAL A 164 -2.45 -0.92 -15.62
C VAL A 164 -3.18 -0.56 -16.92
N ILE A 165 -4.24 -1.28 -17.29
CA ILE A 165 -5.06 -0.97 -18.47
C ILE A 165 -5.71 0.41 -18.32
N VAL A 166 -6.31 0.70 -17.17
CA VAL A 166 -6.90 2.01 -16.85
C VAL A 166 -5.85 3.10 -16.99
N GLY A 167 -4.66 2.93 -16.40
CA GLY A 167 -3.59 3.92 -16.49
C GLY A 167 -3.08 4.19 -17.91
N LYS A 168 -2.99 3.15 -18.73
CA LYS A 168 -2.53 3.26 -20.13
C LYS A 168 -3.59 3.90 -21.04
N SER A 169 -4.85 3.52 -20.89
CA SER A 169 -5.95 3.97 -21.74
C SER A 169 -6.47 5.37 -21.40
N THR A 170 -6.39 5.80 -20.14
CA THR A 170 -6.89 7.12 -19.69
C THR A 170 -5.93 8.27 -19.98
N THR A 171 -4.77 8.02 -20.59
CA THR A 171 -3.65 8.95 -20.83
C THR A 171 -3.08 9.66 -19.60
N LEU A 172 -3.63 9.44 -18.40
CA LEU A 172 -3.24 10.07 -17.15
C LEU A 172 -1.78 9.78 -16.79
N VAL A 173 -1.35 8.52 -16.91
CA VAL A 173 0.04 8.13 -16.64
C VAL A 173 1.00 8.78 -17.63
N LYS A 174 0.57 8.97 -18.89
CA LYS A 174 1.37 9.59 -19.94
C LYS A 174 1.52 11.10 -19.72
N GLU A 175 0.47 11.79 -19.30
CA GLU A 175 0.54 13.21 -18.95
C GLU A 175 1.49 13.44 -17.76
N LEU A 176 1.38 12.64 -16.71
CA LEU A 176 2.27 12.72 -15.55
C LEU A 176 3.72 12.39 -15.91
N PHE A 177 3.95 11.42 -16.81
CA PHE A 177 5.30 11.08 -17.26
C PHE A 177 5.94 12.15 -18.15
N ASN A 178 5.15 12.85 -18.96
CA ASN A 178 5.64 13.91 -19.82
C ASN A 178 6.01 15.18 -19.04
N ASP A 179 5.45 15.37 -17.85
CA ASP A 179 5.81 16.45 -16.95
C ASP A 179 7.16 16.15 -16.27
N LYS A 180 8.24 16.70 -16.85
CA LYS A 180 9.61 16.55 -16.35
C LYS A 180 9.97 17.50 -15.20
N THR A 181 8.99 18.20 -14.63
CA THR A 181 9.22 18.99 -13.42
C THR A 181 9.44 18.08 -12.22
N THR A 182 10.06 18.60 -11.16
CA THR A 182 10.25 17.86 -9.90
C THR A 182 8.91 17.44 -9.27
N GLU A 183 7.88 18.28 -9.40
CA GLU A 183 6.53 17.98 -8.94
C GLU A 183 5.84 16.91 -9.81
N GLY A 184 5.98 16.99 -11.14
CA GLY A 184 5.48 15.99 -12.08
C GLY A 184 6.06 14.60 -11.80
N LEU A 185 7.38 14.53 -11.61
CA LEU A 185 8.06 13.29 -11.23
C LEU A 185 7.53 12.73 -9.90
N ALA A 186 7.35 13.57 -8.88
CA ALA A 186 6.81 13.14 -7.59
C ALA A 186 5.37 12.60 -7.70
N ARG A 187 4.51 13.24 -8.51
CA ARG A 187 3.15 12.75 -8.78
C ARG A 187 3.17 11.43 -9.54
N TYR A 188 4.07 11.29 -10.50
CA TYR A 188 4.25 10.05 -11.23
C TYR A 188 4.70 8.90 -10.31
N GLU A 189 5.69 9.15 -9.44
CA GLU A 189 6.12 8.18 -8.41
C GLU A 189 4.96 7.75 -7.50
N ASN A 190 4.08 8.66 -7.09
CA ASN A 190 2.92 8.33 -6.27
C ASN A 190 1.92 7.40 -6.98
N VAL A 191 1.66 7.63 -8.27
CA VAL A 191 0.79 6.75 -9.07
C VAL A 191 1.41 5.36 -9.26
N GLN A 192 2.73 5.30 -9.44
CA GLN A 192 3.42 4.02 -9.50
C GLN A 192 3.36 3.27 -8.18
N GLU A 193 3.49 3.98 -7.08
CA GLU A 193 3.39 3.39 -5.75
C GLU A 193 1.99 2.84 -5.48
N LEU A 194 0.95 3.47 -6.04
CA LEU A 194 -0.40 2.94 -6.02
C LEU A 194 -0.51 1.63 -6.82
N LEU A 195 0.14 1.53 -7.98
CA LEU A 195 0.17 0.28 -8.76
C LEU A 195 0.95 -0.83 -8.03
N ASN A 196 2.04 -0.47 -7.37
CA ASN A 196 2.79 -1.38 -6.51
C ASN A 196 1.91 -1.91 -5.37
N SER A 197 0.96 -1.12 -4.81
CA SER A 197 0.00 -1.63 -3.82
C SER A 197 -0.90 -2.70 -4.37
N VAL A 198 -1.47 -2.45 -5.56
CA VAL A 198 -2.36 -3.41 -6.19
C VAL A 198 -1.62 -4.72 -6.47
N LYS A 199 -0.36 -4.63 -6.91
CA LYS A 199 0.49 -5.78 -7.15
C LYS A 199 0.81 -6.53 -5.85
N ALA A 200 1.21 -5.82 -4.80
CA ALA A 200 1.51 -6.42 -3.51
C ALA A 200 0.27 -7.11 -2.89
N PHE A 201 -0.92 -6.54 -3.08
CA PHE A 201 -2.19 -7.17 -2.69
C PHE A 201 -2.40 -8.52 -3.41
N ILE A 202 -2.09 -8.58 -4.70
CA ILE A 202 -2.17 -9.83 -5.48
C ILE A 202 -1.06 -10.82 -5.11
N GLU A 203 0.14 -10.35 -4.80
CA GLU A 203 1.28 -11.20 -4.45
C GLU A 203 1.24 -11.69 -3.01
N THR A 204 0.52 -10.98 -2.12
CA THR A 204 0.31 -11.43 -0.75
C THR A 204 -0.38 -12.80 -0.82
N PRO A 205 0.22 -13.85 -0.24
CA PRO A 205 -0.43 -15.14 -0.17
C PRO A 205 -1.75 -14.96 0.57
N MET A 206 -2.83 -15.55 0.06
CA MET A 206 -4.08 -15.60 0.83
C MET A 206 -3.73 -16.34 2.11
N ASN A 207 -3.59 -15.61 3.21
CA ASN A 207 -3.35 -16.24 4.49
C ASN A 207 -4.63 -17.01 4.82
N GLU A 208 -4.58 -18.33 4.67
CA GLU A 208 -5.56 -19.25 5.25
C GLU A 208 -5.70 -19.01 6.77
N GLU A 209 -4.72 -18.34 7.39
CA GLU A 209 -4.67 -18.02 8.83
C GLU A 209 -5.58 -16.85 9.28
N ASP A 210 -5.91 -15.87 8.42
CA ASP A 210 -6.70 -14.68 8.80
C ASP A 210 -8.18 -14.76 8.37
N GLY A 211 -8.59 -15.84 7.69
CA GLY A 211 -9.97 -16.01 7.24
C GLY A 211 -10.43 -14.94 6.24
N GLU A 212 -9.49 -14.26 5.57
CA GLU A 212 -9.74 -13.39 4.42
C GLU A 212 -9.64 -14.22 3.14
N VAL A 213 -10.67 -15.04 2.90
CA VAL A 213 -10.91 -15.64 1.58
C VAL A 213 -11.51 -14.56 0.66
N GLY A 214 -10.79 -13.44 0.50
CA GLY A 214 -11.16 -12.37 -0.40
C GLY A 214 -10.68 -12.69 -1.81
N ASP A 215 -11.56 -12.59 -2.81
CA ASP A 215 -11.11 -12.69 -4.20
C ASP A 215 -10.04 -11.61 -4.44
N LYS A 216 -8.99 -11.92 -5.21
CA LYS A 216 -7.96 -10.94 -5.63
C LYS A 216 -8.48 -10.00 -6.73
N ASP A 217 -9.72 -9.56 -6.55
CA ASP A 217 -10.44 -8.69 -7.45
C ASP A 217 -10.22 -7.21 -7.09
N LEU A 218 -10.58 -6.34 -8.02
CA LEU A 218 -10.42 -4.90 -7.83
C LEU A 218 -11.36 -4.36 -6.73
N GLY A 219 -12.53 -4.98 -6.55
CA GLY A 219 -13.49 -4.59 -5.53
C GLY A 219 -12.95 -4.76 -4.11
N THR A 220 -12.38 -5.92 -3.79
CA THR A 220 -11.80 -6.23 -2.48
C THR A 220 -10.63 -5.32 -2.16
N TYR A 221 -9.77 -5.04 -3.14
CA TYR A 221 -8.68 -4.08 -2.98
C TYR A 221 -9.19 -2.67 -2.64
N LEU A 222 -10.23 -2.19 -3.34
CA LEU A 222 -10.83 -0.88 -3.08
C LEU A 222 -11.52 -0.82 -1.71
N GLN A 223 -12.16 -1.90 -1.27
CA GLN A 223 -12.71 -2.00 0.09
C GLN A 223 -11.59 -1.86 1.14
N GLN A 224 -10.49 -2.59 0.95
CA GLN A 224 -9.35 -2.53 1.87
C GLN A 224 -8.78 -1.11 1.96
N ILE A 225 -8.53 -0.43 0.84
CA ILE A 225 -8.06 0.96 0.86
C ILE A 225 -9.06 1.87 1.57
N THR A 226 -10.35 1.71 1.29
CA THR A 226 -11.37 2.63 1.83
C THR A 226 -11.45 2.50 3.35
N LEU A 227 -11.39 1.27 3.89
CA LEU A 227 -11.28 1.00 5.33
C LEU A 227 -10.01 1.57 5.94
N LEU A 228 -8.92 1.64 5.17
CA LEU A 228 -7.67 2.24 5.62
C LEU A 228 -7.76 3.77 5.63
N THR A 229 -8.58 4.40 4.78
CA THR A 229 -8.64 5.87 4.59
C THR A 229 -9.57 6.65 5.52
N ASP A 230 -9.87 6.15 6.71
CA ASP A 230 -10.73 6.86 7.67
C ASP A 230 -10.17 8.27 7.97
N PRO A 231 -11.00 9.34 7.96
CA PRO A 231 -10.53 10.69 8.21
C PRO A 231 -9.97 10.78 9.63
N GLU A 232 -8.69 11.12 9.73
CA GLU A 232 -8.01 11.34 11.01
C GLU A 232 -8.76 12.39 11.84
N ASN A 233 -9.05 12.03 13.10
CA ASN A 233 -9.42 13.01 14.11
C ASN A 233 -8.20 13.92 14.34
N ASP A 234 -8.26 15.13 13.79
CA ASP A 234 -7.25 16.20 13.80
C ASP A 234 -7.02 16.80 15.21
N LYS A 235 -6.86 15.96 16.24
CA LYS A 235 -6.45 16.43 17.57
C LYS A 235 -4.94 16.61 17.55
N GLU A 236 -4.49 17.85 17.65
CA GLU A 236 -3.07 18.22 17.63
C GLU A 236 -2.21 17.52 18.70
N ASP A 237 -2.84 17.03 19.76
CA ASP A 237 -2.21 16.31 20.90
C ASP A 237 -2.44 14.78 20.89
N ALA A 238 -2.86 14.19 19.77
CA ALA A 238 -3.01 12.74 19.70
C ALA A 238 -1.65 12.03 19.79
N ASP A 239 -1.54 11.04 20.70
CA ASP A 239 -0.39 10.14 20.81
C ASP A 239 -0.19 9.35 19.51
N SER A 240 0.61 9.91 18.60
CA SER A 240 0.76 9.45 17.22
C SER A 240 2.23 9.48 16.75
N VAL A 241 2.61 8.49 15.95
CA VAL A 241 3.93 8.40 15.32
C VAL A 241 4.04 9.44 14.21
N LYS A 242 5.14 10.18 14.17
CA LYS A 242 5.31 11.29 13.21
C LYS A 242 6.01 10.82 11.94
N LEU A 243 5.34 10.91 10.80
CA LEU A 243 5.92 10.60 9.48
C LEU A 243 6.23 11.90 8.76
N MET A 244 7.45 12.06 8.26
CA MET A 244 7.83 13.27 7.53
C MET A 244 9.01 13.06 6.60
N THR A 245 9.18 13.98 5.66
CA THR A 245 10.43 14.03 4.89
C THR A 245 11.57 14.55 5.75
N ILE A 246 12.81 14.17 5.42
CA ILE A 246 14.01 14.67 6.10
C ILE A 246 14.07 16.21 6.06
N HIS A 247 13.60 16.84 4.99
CA HIS A 247 13.50 18.30 4.86
C HIS A 247 12.55 18.91 5.89
N ALA A 248 11.39 18.29 6.11
CA ALA A 248 10.39 18.76 7.06
C ALA A 248 10.81 18.55 8.53
N ALA A 249 11.80 17.70 8.79
CA ALA A 249 12.30 17.43 10.14
C ALA A 249 13.24 18.52 10.70
N LYS A 250 13.59 19.53 9.89
CA LYS A 250 14.53 20.58 10.30
C LYS A 250 14.04 21.32 11.54
N GLY A 251 14.85 21.33 12.60
CA GLY A 251 14.53 22.00 13.86
C GLY A 251 13.68 21.18 14.83
N LEU A 252 13.27 19.96 14.46
CA LEU A 252 12.55 19.04 15.33
C LEU A 252 13.50 18.01 15.96
N GLU A 253 13.10 17.36 17.05
CA GLU A 253 13.90 16.33 17.72
C GLU A 253 13.02 15.32 18.43
N PHE A 254 13.40 14.04 18.38
CA PHE A 254 12.60 12.92 18.85
C PHE A 254 13.44 11.92 19.63
N ASN A 255 12.82 11.19 20.56
CA ASN A 255 13.52 10.18 21.35
C ASN A 255 14.00 9.02 20.47
N CYS A 256 13.13 8.57 19.57
CA CYS A 256 13.37 7.44 18.68
C CYS A 256 13.15 7.87 17.22
N VAL A 257 14.19 7.76 16.39
CA VAL A 257 14.11 8.13 14.96
C VAL A 257 14.45 6.95 14.07
N PHE A 258 13.59 6.69 13.10
CA PHE A 258 13.84 5.78 11.99
C PHE A 258 14.14 6.59 10.73
N VAL A 259 15.25 6.32 10.06
CA VAL A 259 15.57 6.88 8.75
C VAL A 259 15.53 5.76 7.74
N GLY A 260 14.54 5.85 6.84
CA GLY A 260 14.22 4.80 5.89
C GLY A 260 14.68 5.07 4.46
N GLY A 261 14.93 3.99 3.72
CA GLY A 261 15.43 4.05 2.34
C GLY A 261 16.86 4.60 2.23
N MET A 262 17.75 4.15 3.12
CA MET A 262 19.19 4.43 3.05
C MET A 262 19.87 3.65 1.91
N GLU A 263 19.46 3.92 0.68
CA GLU A 263 19.81 3.20 -0.54
C GLU A 263 20.49 4.15 -1.53
N GLU A 264 21.46 3.66 -2.31
CA GLU A 264 21.99 4.40 -3.45
C GLU A 264 20.85 4.72 -4.43
N THR A 265 20.91 5.90 -5.08
CA THR A 265 19.88 6.46 -5.98
C THR A 265 18.56 6.88 -5.31
N LEU A 266 18.33 6.53 -4.04
CA LEU A 266 17.22 7.06 -3.23
C LEU A 266 17.72 8.12 -2.27
N PHE A 267 18.76 7.80 -1.50
CA PHE A 267 19.41 8.71 -0.57
C PHE A 267 20.91 8.37 -0.47
N PRO A 268 21.77 8.97 -1.30
CA PRO A 268 21.55 10.20 -2.08
C PRO A 268 20.62 10.02 -3.29
N SER A 269 19.81 11.05 -3.58
CA SER A 269 18.92 11.04 -4.75
C SER A 269 19.70 10.87 -6.05
N ALA A 270 19.19 10.05 -6.98
CA ALA A 270 19.79 9.82 -8.30
C ALA A 270 20.11 11.11 -9.07
N MET A 271 19.31 12.17 -8.88
CA MET A 271 19.51 13.46 -9.54
C MET A 271 20.75 14.18 -9.01
N SER A 272 21.10 13.98 -7.74
CA SER A 272 22.16 14.67 -7.01
C SER A 272 23.51 13.97 -7.07
N ILE A 273 23.60 12.81 -7.74
CA ILE A 273 24.84 12.02 -7.83
C ILE A 273 25.86 12.67 -8.80
N ASN A 274 25.38 13.43 -9.78
CA ASN A 274 26.21 13.89 -10.89
C ASN A 274 27.06 15.13 -10.57
N THR A 275 26.71 15.89 -9.52
CA THR A 275 27.47 17.06 -9.11
C THR A 275 27.95 16.93 -7.67
N ARG A 276 29.18 17.41 -7.42
CA ARG A 276 29.75 17.37 -6.07
C ARG A 276 28.94 18.24 -5.10
N GLU A 277 28.45 19.39 -5.54
CA GLU A 277 27.68 20.32 -4.71
C GLU A 277 26.35 19.73 -4.23
N GLU A 278 25.61 19.07 -5.12
CA GLU A 278 24.34 18.42 -4.77
C GLU A 278 24.56 17.19 -3.86
N LEU A 279 25.66 16.45 -4.06
CA LEU A 279 26.02 15.36 -3.16
C LEU A 279 26.36 15.86 -1.75
N GLU A 280 27.08 16.97 -1.63
CA GLU A 280 27.32 17.62 -0.33
C GLU A 280 26.01 18.10 0.31
N GLU A 281 25.02 18.55 -0.47
CA GLU A 281 23.69 18.89 0.04
C GLU A 281 22.95 17.65 0.57
N GLU A 282 22.96 16.53 -0.17
CA GLU A 282 22.38 15.27 0.31
C GLU A 282 23.10 14.77 1.58
N ARG A 283 24.42 14.97 1.70
CA ARG A 283 25.16 14.68 2.93
C ARG A 283 24.71 15.58 4.09
N ARG A 284 24.44 16.87 3.84
CA ARG A 284 23.86 17.77 4.85
C ARG A 284 22.48 17.30 5.29
N LEU A 285 21.64 16.83 4.37
CA LEU A 285 20.34 16.23 4.71
C LEU A 285 20.52 15.00 5.60
N PHE A 286 21.49 14.13 5.30
CA PHE A 286 21.77 12.96 6.12
C PHE A 286 22.22 13.35 7.54
N TYR A 287 23.09 14.36 7.66
CA TYR A 287 23.47 14.92 8.95
C TYR A 287 22.26 15.46 9.72
N VAL A 288 21.33 16.17 9.06
CA VAL A 288 20.09 16.61 9.70
C VAL A 288 19.30 15.41 10.22
N ALA A 289 19.12 14.36 9.40
CA ALA A 289 18.37 13.15 9.78
C ALA A 289 18.95 12.46 11.03
N ILE A 290 20.28 12.25 11.08
CA ILE A 290 20.95 11.65 12.23
C ILE A 290 20.76 12.49 13.49
N THR A 291 20.93 13.81 13.38
CA THR A 291 20.87 14.72 14.52
C THR A 291 19.46 14.98 15.05
N ARG A 292 18.41 14.41 14.43
CA ARG A 292 17.04 14.48 14.98
C ARG A 292 16.84 13.50 16.15
N ALA A 293 17.69 12.49 16.29
CA ALA A 293 17.55 11.44 17.29
C ALA A 293 18.20 11.84 18.62
N LYS A 294 17.44 11.77 19.73
CA LYS A 294 17.96 12.02 21.09
C LYS A 294 18.53 10.76 21.75
N LYS A 295 17.85 9.62 21.60
CA LYS A 295 18.21 8.36 22.28
C LYS A 295 18.56 7.26 21.30
N ASN A 296 17.63 6.93 20.41
CA ASN A 296 17.77 5.78 19.51
C ASN A 296 17.62 6.21 18.04
N LEU A 297 18.55 5.73 17.22
CA LEU A 297 18.53 5.90 15.76
C LEU A 297 18.58 4.54 15.07
N TRP A 298 17.61 4.32 14.18
CA TRP A 298 17.58 3.19 13.27
C TRP A 298 17.75 3.69 11.84
N LEU A 299 18.70 3.10 11.12
CA LEU A 299 18.90 3.29 9.70
C LEU A 299 18.46 2.02 8.99
N THR A 300 17.52 2.13 8.06
CA THR A 300 16.99 0.98 7.31
C THR A 300 17.28 1.14 5.82
N TYR A 301 17.59 0.03 5.16
CA TYR A 301 17.73 -0.05 3.71
C TYR A 301 17.20 -1.38 3.20
N THR A 302 16.65 -1.37 1.99
CA THR A 302 16.11 -2.56 1.34
C THR A 302 17.10 -3.14 0.33
N GLY A 303 17.14 -4.46 0.20
CA GLY A 303 17.94 -5.12 -0.84
C GLY A 303 17.32 -4.99 -2.24
N ALA A 304 16.00 -4.86 -2.31
CA ALA A 304 15.30 -4.59 -3.55
C ALA A 304 14.05 -3.75 -3.30
N ARG A 305 13.78 -2.81 -4.22
CA ARG A 305 12.59 -1.96 -4.19
C ARG A 305 11.89 -2.01 -5.53
N TYR A 306 10.57 -2.02 -5.51
CA TYR A 306 9.80 -1.88 -6.73
C TYR A 306 9.80 -0.42 -7.18
N ARG A 307 10.48 -0.15 -8.30
CA ARG A 307 10.45 1.15 -8.98
C ARG A 307 10.04 0.94 -10.42
N PHE A 308 9.14 1.76 -10.92
CA PHE A 308 8.63 1.66 -12.29
C PHE A 308 8.08 0.26 -12.66
N GLY A 309 7.48 -0.45 -11.70
CA GLY A 309 6.95 -1.81 -11.89
C GLY A 309 8.02 -2.91 -12.05
N GLN A 310 9.30 -2.53 -11.97
CA GLN A 310 10.44 -3.46 -12.00
C GLN A 310 11.05 -3.57 -10.61
N LEU A 311 11.53 -4.77 -10.28
CA LEU A 311 12.29 -4.98 -9.06
C LEU A 311 13.71 -4.48 -9.30
N GLN A 312 14.05 -3.33 -8.71
CA GLN A 312 15.40 -2.80 -8.77
C GLN A 312 16.17 -3.29 -7.53
N GLN A 313 17.30 -3.95 -7.75
CA GLN A 313 18.25 -4.22 -6.66
C GLN A 313 18.95 -2.93 -6.30
N ASN A 314 18.96 -2.62 -5.01
CA ASN A 314 19.53 -1.38 -4.49
C ASN A 314 20.73 -1.70 -3.61
N ASP A 315 21.80 -0.96 -3.84
CA ASP A 315 22.97 -0.99 -2.98
C ASP A 315 22.75 -0.08 -1.75
N PRO A 316 23.37 -0.39 -0.60
CA PRO A 316 23.31 0.49 0.57
C PRO A 316 23.91 1.85 0.24
N SER A 317 23.33 2.92 0.80
CA SER A 317 23.84 4.27 0.66
C SER A 317 25.29 4.40 1.09
N ARG A 318 26.11 5.10 0.30
CA ARG A 318 27.50 5.47 0.65
C ARG A 318 27.61 6.18 1.99
N PHE A 319 26.57 6.90 2.41
CA PHE A 319 26.57 7.62 3.69
C PHE A 319 26.63 6.68 4.91
N ILE A 320 26.22 5.42 4.76
CA ILE A 320 26.39 4.40 5.79
C ILE A 320 27.87 4.04 5.99
N GLU A 321 28.66 4.05 4.91
CA GLU A 321 30.10 3.74 4.95
C GLU A 321 30.94 4.90 5.52
N GLU A 322 30.44 6.14 5.38
CA GLU A 322 31.06 7.33 5.97
C GLU A 322 30.94 7.36 7.51
N MET A 323 30.02 6.58 8.10
CA MET A 323 29.85 6.50 9.54
C MET A 323 30.93 5.61 10.20
N PRO A 324 31.46 5.98 11.38
CA PRO A 324 32.49 5.16 12.03
C PRO A 324 31.93 3.80 12.47
N ALA A 325 32.61 2.72 12.07
CA ALA A 325 32.13 1.35 12.25
C ALA A 325 31.83 0.97 13.71
N ASP A 326 32.57 1.54 14.66
CA ASP A 326 32.43 1.25 16.10
C ASP A 326 31.07 1.66 16.67
N TYR A 327 30.37 2.60 16.02
CA TYR A 327 29.06 3.10 16.45
C TYR A 327 27.90 2.48 15.66
N ILE A 328 28.17 1.53 14.76
CA ILE A 328 27.15 0.88 13.93
C ILE A 328 26.94 -0.55 14.37
N ASP A 329 25.82 -0.80 15.05
CA ASP A 329 25.31 -2.14 15.27
C ASP A 329 24.72 -2.72 13.97
N ARG A 330 25.42 -3.69 13.36
CA ARG A 330 25.06 -4.39 12.13
C ARG A 330 24.38 -5.76 12.36
N SER A 331 24.04 -6.09 13.60
CA SER A 331 23.45 -7.40 13.96
C SER A 331 22.18 -7.74 13.17
N PHE A 332 21.46 -6.73 12.69
CA PHE A 332 20.22 -6.85 11.91
C PHE A 332 20.40 -6.62 10.39
N ALA A 333 21.62 -6.47 9.89
CA ALA A 333 21.89 -6.17 8.47
C ALA A 333 22.13 -7.41 7.58
N GLY A 334 21.84 -8.61 8.07
CA GLY A 334 21.97 -9.86 7.30
C GLY A 334 23.42 -10.25 6.96
N GLY A 335 24.41 -9.69 7.65
CA GLY A 335 25.82 -10.09 7.57
C GLY A 335 26.18 -10.99 8.73
N GLY A 336 26.27 -12.30 8.47
CA GLY A 336 26.86 -13.23 9.43
C GLY A 336 28.28 -12.79 9.82
N ILE A 337 28.52 -12.70 11.13
CA ILE A 337 29.79 -12.93 11.84
C ILE A 337 31.05 -12.52 11.05
N ARG A 338 31.40 -11.24 11.13
CA ARG A 338 32.81 -10.79 11.04
C ARG A 338 33.08 -9.72 12.08
N ASN A 339 32.96 -10.12 13.34
CA ASN A 339 33.64 -9.44 14.44
C ASN A 339 34.32 -10.53 15.28
N GLN A 340 35.48 -10.99 14.80
CA GLN A 340 36.46 -11.65 15.63
C GLN A 340 37.82 -11.05 15.27
N THR A 341 38.18 -10.02 16.02
CA THR A 341 39.55 -9.54 16.15
C THR A 341 40.43 -10.66 16.71
N GLY A 342 41.52 -11.00 16.02
CA GLY A 342 42.69 -11.62 16.65
C GLY A 342 43.34 -12.80 15.91
N ALA A 343 44.57 -12.53 15.44
CA ALA A 343 45.67 -13.48 15.20
C ALA A 343 45.70 -14.32 13.90
N GLY A 344 46.42 -13.77 12.91
CA GLY A 344 47.58 -14.44 12.29
C GLY A 344 47.35 -15.72 11.51
N ALA A 345 47.25 -15.62 10.17
CA ALA A 345 47.83 -16.61 9.27
C ALA A 345 47.92 -16.04 7.85
N THR A 346 49.16 -15.76 7.44
CA THR A 346 49.62 -15.50 6.07
C THR A 346 48.93 -16.40 5.05
N ARG A 347 48.27 -15.81 4.04
CA ARG A 347 47.87 -16.53 2.83
C ARG A 347 48.74 -16.09 1.67
N GLN A 348 49.73 -16.93 1.41
CA GLN A 348 50.59 -16.88 0.24
C GLN A 348 49.82 -17.39 -0.98
N PHE A 349 49.99 -16.66 -2.09
CA PHE A 349 49.47 -16.96 -3.42
C PHE A 349 49.92 -18.33 -3.95
N GLY A 350 49.06 -18.98 -4.74
CA GLY A 350 49.43 -20.19 -5.48
C GLY A 350 48.33 -20.67 -6.43
N ASN A 351 48.36 -20.14 -7.65
CA ASN A 351 47.58 -20.54 -8.82
C ASN A 351 48.15 -21.84 -9.44
N GLY A 352 47.33 -22.79 -9.91
CA GLY A 352 47.83 -23.85 -10.82
C GLY A 352 47.11 -25.21 -10.79
N ASN A 353 46.05 -25.31 -11.59
CA ASN A 353 45.54 -26.42 -12.42
C ASN A 353 45.48 -27.92 -11.97
N PRO A 354 44.55 -28.69 -12.58
CA PRO A 354 43.97 -29.91 -12.00
C PRO A 354 44.62 -31.19 -12.52
N LEU A 355 44.57 -32.28 -11.73
CA LEU A 355 44.83 -33.60 -12.27
C LEU A 355 43.98 -34.70 -11.62
N TRP A 356 43.34 -35.43 -12.53
CA TRP A 356 42.64 -36.69 -12.43
C TRP A 356 43.27 -37.77 -11.53
N GLY A 357 42.40 -38.60 -10.94
CA GLY A 357 42.64 -40.02 -10.72
C GLY A 357 42.51 -40.47 -9.26
N GLY A 358 41.65 -41.46 -9.01
CA GLY A 358 41.73 -42.25 -7.77
C GLY A 358 40.40 -42.58 -7.12
N ASN A 359 39.85 -43.72 -7.53
CA ASN A 359 38.70 -44.41 -6.96
C ASN A 359 39.01 -44.86 -5.51
N GLU A 360 38.27 -44.41 -4.48
CA GLU A 360 38.17 -45.16 -3.21
C GLU A 360 37.00 -44.71 -2.30
N LYS A 361 36.05 -45.64 -2.12
CA LYS A 361 35.20 -45.92 -0.95
C LYS A 361 34.52 -44.73 -0.23
N ARG A 362 33.24 -44.53 -0.54
CA ARG A 362 32.26 -43.85 0.32
C ARG A 362 32.12 -44.61 1.65
N GLY A 363 32.67 -44.04 2.72
CA GLY A 363 32.25 -44.31 4.11
C GLY A 363 31.12 -43.36 4.50
N GLU A 364 30.07 -43.90 5.13
CA GLU A 364 28.94 -43.14 5.66
C GLU A 364 29.39 -42.17 6.77
N ALA A 365 28.88 -40.93 6.72
CA ALA A 365 29.03 -39.96 7.79
C ALA A 365 28.01 -40.24 8.92
N PRO A 366 28.38 -40.09 10.21
CA PRO A 366 27.49 -40.38 11.33
C PRO A 366 26.36 -39.35 11.42
N SER A 367 25.14 -39.85 11.61
CA SER A 367 23.92 -39.05 11.78
C SER A 367 23.87 -38.38 13.15
N ILE A 368 23.83 -37.04 13.14
CA ILE A 368 23.59 -36.25 14.34
C ILE A 368 22.10 -36.38 14.70
N LYS A 369 21.80 -37.10 15.80
CA LYS A 369 20.45 -37.15 16.39
C LYS A 369 20.05 -35.75 16.85
N ARG A 370 19.05 -35.15 16.19
CA ARG A 370 18.36 -33.96 16.69
C ARG A 370 17.40 -34.38 17.80
N GLU A 371 17.54 -33.78 18.98
CA GLU A 371 16.55 -33.89 20.04
C GLU A 371 15.21 -33.26 19.61
N PRO A 372 14.07 -33.83 20.02
CA PRO A 372 12.76 -33.29 19.68
C PRO A 372 12.49 -32.00 20.48
N LYS A 373 12.14 -30.93 19.77
CA LYS A 373 11.64 -29.70 20.39
C LYS A 373 10.32 -29.98 21.14
N PRO A 374 10.08 -29.38 22.32
CA PRO A 374 8.82 -29.54 23.02
C PRO A 374 7.66 -29.01 22.19
N ALA A 375 6.63 -29.85 22.03
CA ALA A 375 5.39 -29.51 21.35
C ALA A 375 4.56 -28.58 22.24
N TYR A 376 4.56 -27.28 21.92
CA TYR A 376 3.50 -26.41 22.39
C TYR A 376 2.23 -26.78 21.62
N LEU A 377 1.18 -27.19 22.34
CA LEU A 377 -0.16 -27.34 21.78
C LEU A 377 -0.55 -26.00 21.15
N ALA A 378 -0.57 -25.96 19.81
CA ALA A 378 -1.18 -24.86 19.09
C ALA A 378 -2.66 -24.79 19.50
N PRO A 379 -3.19 -23.62 19.88
CA PRO A 379 -4.63 -23.49 20.13
C PRO A 379 -5.38 -23.91 18.87
N THR A 380 -6.36 -24.80 19.01
CA THR A 380 -7.23 -25.22 17.91
C THR A 380 -8.00 -24.01 17.41
N ARG A 381 -7.60 -23.51 16.24
CA ARG A 381 -8.25 -22.37 15.59
C ARG A 381 -9.60 -22.81 15.00
N PRO A 382 -10.63 -21.96 15.04
CA PRO A 382 -11.91 -22.24 14.41
C PRO A 382 -11.71 -22.36 12.89
N GLN A 383 -12.06 -23.52 12.33
CA GLN A 383 -12.08 -23.73 10.88
C GLN A 383 -13.28 -22.99 10.29
N THR A 384 -13.04 -21.99 9.43
CA THR A 384 -14.08 -21.39 8.60
C THR A 384 -14.57 -22.41 7.59
N LYS A 385 -15.86 -22.74 7.63
CA LYS A 385 -16.51 -23.56 6.61
C LYS A 385 -16.96 -22.64 5.47
N GLU A 386 -16.61 -22.99 4.23
CA GLU A 386 -17.13 -22.28 3.07
C GLU A 386 -18.64 -22.58 2.95
N HIS A 387 -19.45 -21.53 2.95
CA HIS A 387 -20.89 -21.67 2.72
C HIS A 387 -21.17 -21.86 1.23
N THR A 388 -21.88 -22.93 0.88
CA THR A 388 -22.51 -23.06 -0.44
C THR A 388 -23.81 -22.25 -0.45
N PRO A 389 -23.93 -21.19 -1.28
CA PRO A 389 -25.12 -20.35 -1.30
C PRO A 389 -26.37 -21.13 -1.69
N SER A 390 -27.52 -20.71 -1.16
CA SER A 390 -28.83 -21.29 -1.46
C SER A 390 -29.13 -21.22 -2.96
N ALA A 391 -29.84 -22.21 -3.53
CA ALA A 391 -30.14 -22.29 -4.96
C ALA A 391 -30.89 -21.04 -5.51
N ASP A 392 -31.62 -20.33 -4.65
CA ASP A 392 -32.38 -19.10 -4.95
C ASP A 392 -31.65 -17.82 -4.51
N PHE A 393 -30.31 -17.85 -4.44
CA PHE A 393 -29.54 -16.69 -4.02
C PHE A 393 -29.54 -15.60 -5.10
N THR A 394 -30.24 -14.49 -4.82
CA THR A 394 -30.15 -13.24 -5.59
C THR A 394 -29.71 -12.12 -4.64
N PRO A 395 -28.66 -11.34 -4.97
CA PRO A 395 -28.26 -10.20 -4.17
C PRO A 395 -29.43 -9.21 -4.05
N SER A 396 -29.81 -8.87 -2.81
CA SER A 396 -30.86 -7.89 -2.53
C SER A 396 -30.31 -6.46 -2.59
N ASP A 397 -31.17 -5.49 -2.83
CA ASP A 397 -30.82 -4.08 -2.65
C ASP A 397 -30.56 -3.80 -1.16
N THR A 398 -29.31 -3.48 -0.83
CA THR A 398 -28.84 -3.24 0.54
C THR A 398 -29.09 -1.81 1.02
N SER A 399 -29.71 -0.95 0.20
CA SER A 399 -29.98 0.46 0.53
C SER A 399 -30.85 0.66 1.78
N ASN A 400 -31.72 -0.31 2.09
CA ASN A 400 -32.61 -0.28 3.25
C ASN A 400 -32.21 -1.26 4.37
N LEU A 401 -30.98 -1.78 4.34
CA LEU A 401 -30.51 -2.74 5.34
C LEU A 401 -30.41 -2.06 6.72
N GLN A 402 -31.00 -2.70 7.74
CA GLN A 402 -31.00 -2.22 9.12
C GLN A 402 -30.35 -3.21 10.09
N ALA A 403 -29.88 -2.70 11.22
CA ALA A 403 -29.42 -3.55 12.32
C ALA A 403 -30.55 -4.46 12.82
N GLY A 404 -30.22 -5.71 13.13
CA GLY A 404 -31.15 -6.78 13.51
C GLY A 404 -31.71 -7.59 12.34
N GLN A 405 -31.43 -7.22 11.09
CA GLN A 405 -31.86 -8.02 9.93
C GLN A 405 -30.95 -9.23 9.72
N LYS A 406 -31.55 -10.34 9.28
CA LYS A 406 -30.81 -11.54 8.88
C LYS A 406 -30.42 -11.42 7.41
N VAL A 407 -29.18 -11.78 7.12
CA VAL A 407 -28.60 -11.75 5.78
C VAL A 407 -27.92 -13.07 5.48
N GLU A 408 -27.95 -13.47 4.21
CA GLU A 408 -27.09 -14.51 3.68
C GLU A 408 -26.00 -13.85 2.84
N HIS A 409 -24.73 -14.11 3.17
CA HIS A 409 -23.61 -13.73 2.32
C HIS A 409 -23.19 -14.93 1.48
N GLN A 410 -22.88 -14.69 0.20
CA GLN A 410 -22.52 -15.74 -0.76
C GLN A 410 -21.46 -16.73 -0.27
N LYS A 411 -20.50 -16.25 0.54
CA LYS A 411 -19.36 -17.05 1.05
C LYS A 411 -19.36 -17.28 2.57
N PHE A 412 -19.94 -16.36 3.33
CA PHE A 412 -19.87 -16.39 4.81
C PHE A 412 -21.14 -16.98 5.44
N GLY A 413 -22.15 -17.31 4.62
CA GLY A 413 -23.38 -17.93 5.06
C GLY A 413 -24.34 -16.97 5.74
N PHE A 414 -25.18 -17.54 6.58
CA PHE A 414 -26.21 -16.82 7.33
C PHE A 414 -25.58 -16.00 8.45
N GLY A 415 -26.00 -14.74 8.59
CA GLY A 415 -25.55 -13.84 9.64
C GLY A 415 -26.58 -12.78 10.00
N GLU A 416 -26.37 -12.13 11.14
CA GLU A 416 -27.22 -11.06 11.65
C GLU A 416 -26.45 -9.74 11.70
N VAL A 417 -27.07 -8.67 11.20
CA VAL A 417 -26.47 -7.33 11.19
C VAL A 417 -26.50 -6.76 12.62
N LEU A 418 -25.33 -6.63 13.27
CA LEU A 418 -25.23 -6.03 14.60
C LEU A 418 -25.38 -4.51 14.56
N LYS A 419 -24.65 -3.86 13.65
CA LYS A 419 -24.58 -2.39 13.58
C LYS A 419 -24.28 -1.91 12.17
N MET A 420 -24.73 -0.69 11.90
CA MET A 420 -24.49 0.04 10.65
C MET A 420 -23.64 1.27 10.98
N GLU A 421 -22.50 1.40 10.32
CA GLU A 421 -21.53 2.49 10.46
C GLU A 421 -21.20 3.06 9.07
N GLY A 422 -20.57 4.24 8.98
CA GLY A 422 -20.14 4.83 7.71
C GLY A 422 -21.09 5.91 7.15
N ALA A 423 -20.64 6.59 6.10
CA ALA A 423 -21.40 7.66 5.45
C ALA A 423 -22.54 7.08 4.60
N ALA A 424 -23.60 7.86 4.36
CA ALA A 424 -24.77 7.42 3.58
C ALA A 424 -24.42 6.86 2.18
N HIS A 425 -23.31 7.31 1.59
CA HIS A 425 -22.83 6.87 0.28
C HIS A 425 -21.88 5.66 0.32
N ASN A 426 -21.39 5.26 1.51
CA ASN A 426 -20.54 4.08 1.74
C ASN A 426 -20.90 3.41 3.08
N PRO A 427 -22.11 2.81 3.19
CA PRO A 427 -22.52 2.19 4.44
C PRO A 427 -21.75 0.89 4.68
N ILE A 428 -21.32 0.70 5.94
CA ILE A 428 -20.57 -0.43 6.44
C ILE A 428 -21.45 -1.16 7.47
N ALA A 429 -21.79 -2.41 7.18
CA ALA A 429 -22.50 -3.29 8.11
C ALA A 429 -21.50 -4.15 8.88
N THR A 430 -21.65 -4.24 10.20
CA THR A 430 -20.99 -5.28 11.00
C THR A 430 -21.95 -6.45 11.15
N VAL A 431 -21.62 -7.60 10.59
CA VAL A 431 -22.48 -8.78 10.52
C VAL A 431 -21.82 -9.92 11.29
N VAL A 432 -22.57 -10.60 12.15
CA VAL A 432 -22.13 -11.82 12.84
C VAL A 432 -22.64 -13.02 12.06
N PHE A 433 -21.73 -13.74 11.42
CA PHE A 433 -22.04 -14.96 10.69
C PHE A 433 -22.00 -16.18 11.61
N GLU A 434 -22.96 -17.08 11.46
CA GLU A 434 -23.08 -18.30 12.26
C GLU A 434 -21.83 -19.20 12.13
N GLN A 435 -21.17 -19.18 10.96
CA GLN A 435 -20.02 -20.04 10.66
C GLN A 435 -18.68 -19.30 10.62
N ASN A 436 -18.69 -17.97 10.46
CA ASN A 436 -17.47 -17.17 10.18
C ASN A 436 -17.24 -16.01 11.16
N GLY A 437 -18.03 -15.92 12.23
CA GLY A 437 -17.88 -14.91 13.28
C GLY A 437 -18.24 -13.51 12.81
N GLU A 438 -17.77 -12.50 13.55
CA GLU A 438 -18.03 -11.08 13.26
C GLU A 438 -17.17 -10.59 12.09
N LYS A 439 -17.81 -9.99 11.08
CA LYS A 439 -17.15 -9.38 9.92
C LYS A 439 -17.74 -8.01 9.63
N LYS A 440 -16.89 -7.04 9.30
CA LYS A 440 -17.30 -5.75 8.76
C LYS A 440 -17.35 -5.82 7.24
N ILE A 441 -18.46 -5.42 6.65
CA ILE A 441 -18.75 -5.55 5.22
C ILE A 441 -19.29 -4.22 4.69
N MET A 442 -18.73 -3.74 3.59
CA MET A 442 -19.23 -2.54 2.90
C MET A 442 -20.35 -2.91 1.92
N LEU A 443 -21.54 -2.35 2.10
CA LEU A 443 -22.74 -2.79 1.40
C LEU A 443 -22.72 -2.55 -0.11
N ASN A 444 -22.04 -1.50 -0.56
CA ASN A 444 -21.93 -1.14 -1.99
C ASN A 444 -21.23 -2.20 -2.84
N TYR A 445 -20.48 -3.10 -2.21
CA TYR A 445 -19.67 -4.12 -2.87
C TYR A 445 -20.02 -5.53 -2.37
N ALA A 446 -20.96 -5.64 -1.44
CA ALA A 446 -21.31 -6.90 -0.80
C ALA A 446 -22.40 -7.61 -1.58
N LYS A 447 -22.18 -8.89 -1.91
CA LYS A 447 -23.22 -9.78 -2.43
C LYS A 447 -23.97 -10.37 -1.24
N LEU A 448 -24.92 -9.60 -0.70
CA LEU A 448 -25.79 -9.99 0.41
C LEU A 448 -27.22 -10.20 -0.08
N ARG A 449 -27.87 -11.25 0.43
CA ARG A 449 -29.32 -11.43 0.33
C ARG A 449 -29.95 -11.12 1.68
N ILE A 450 -30.95 -10.26 1.71
CA ILE A 450 -31.74 -9.98 2.93
C ILE A 450 -32.80 -11.08 3.05
N LEU A 451 -32.95 -11.65 4.25
CA LEU A 451 -33.84 -12.81 4.52
C LEU A 451 -35.13 -12.40 5.22
#